data_AF-A0A6L7QDV3-F1
#
_entry.id   AF-A0A6L7QDV3-F1
#
_cell.length_a   1.000
_cell.length_b   1.000
_cell.length_c   1.000
_cell.angle_alpha   90.00
_cell.angle_beta   90.00
_cell.angle_gamma   90.00
#
_symmetry.space_group_name_H-M   'P 1'
#
loop_
_entity.id
_entity.type
_entity.pdbx_description
1 polymer ?
#
loop_
_entity_poly.entity_id
_entity_poly.type
_entity_poly.pdbx_seq_one_letter_code
_entity_poly.pdbx_strand_id
1 'polypeptide(L)'
;MLARWVYLAFCTAAFVFLVAPILVIVPLSFNAEPYFTFTEGMLRFDPEAYSLRWYRSIFEDGVWTRALANSLVIGVSATLLATSLGTLAALGLANSAMPARRTVMGLLISPMITPVIIAAVGMFFFYSSLGLAQTHLGIILA
;
A
#
# COMPACT_ATOMS: atom_id res chain seq x y z
N MET A 1 20.59 25.00 -24.49
CA MET A 1 20.46 23.61 -24.99
C MET A 1 21.06 22.59 -24.02
N LEU A 2 22.31 22.76 -23.56
CA LEU A 2 22.98 21.86 -22.60
C LEU A 2 22.23 21.68 -21.26
N ALA A 3 21.75 22.77 -20.65
CA ALA A 3 21.01 22.71 -19.38
C ALA A 3 19.74 21.82 -19.44
N ARG A 4 19.05 21.79 -20.58
CA ARG A 4 17.88 20.92 -20.79
C ARG A 4 18.26 19.45 -20.77
N TRP A 5 19.37 19.08 -21.43
CA TRP A 5 19.85 17.71 -21.47
C TRP A 5 20.34 17.24 -20.10
N VAL A 6 21.01 18.11 -19.34
CA VAL A 6 21.44 17.82 -17.97
C VAL A 6 20.23 17.59 -17.05
N TYR A 7 19.22 18.47 -17.13
CA TYR A 7 17.97 18.31 -16.37
C TYR A 7 17.25 16.99 -16.72
N LEU A 8 17.09 16.70 -18.02
CA LEU A 8 16.47 15.46 -18.46
C LEU A 8 17.27 14.23 -18.01
N ALA A 9 18.59 14.25 -18.14
CA ALA A 9 19.45 13.16 -17.67
C ALA A 9 19.31 12.92 -16.17
N PHE A 10 19.26 13.99 -15.36
CA PHE A 10 19.03 13.89 -13.91
C PHE A 10 17.66 13.31 -13.59
N CYS A 11 16.59 13.82 -14.20
CA CYS A 11 15.23 13.30 -14.01
C CYS A 11 15.12 11.84 -14.43
N THR A 12 15.71 11.46 -15.57
CA THR A 12 15.75 10.07 -16.03
C THR A 12 16.53 9.19 -15.07
N ALA A 13 17.69 9.62 -14.59
CA ALA A 13 18.48 8.87 -13.61
C ALA A 13 17.72 8.67 -12.30
N ALA A 14 17.07 9.72 -11.78
CA ALA A 14 16.23 9.63 -10.58
C ALA A 14 15.05 8.66 -10.80
N PHE A 15 14.38 8.74 -11.95
CA PHE A 15 13.29 7.83 -12.29
C PHE A 15 13.76 6.38 -12.39
N VAL A 16 14.86 6.12 -13.09
CA VAL A 16 15.45 4.78 -13.20
C VAL A 16 15.84 4.25 -11.83
N PHE A 17 16.44 5.08 -10.97
CA PHE A 17 16.81 4.69 -9.61
C PHE A 17 15.59 4.28 -8.77
N LEU A 18 14.49 5.04 -8.83
CA LEU A 18 13.25 4.73 -8.12
C LEU A 18 12.57 3.46 -8.63
N VAL A 19 12.65 3.18 -9.94
CA VAL A 19 12.00 2.02 -10.58
C VAL A 19 12.91 0.79 -10.65
N ALA A 20 14.22 0.95 -10.46
CA ALA A 20 15.24 -0.12 -10.49
C ALA A 20 14.86 -1.37 -9.67
N PRO A 21 14.40 -1.28 -8.40
CA PRO A 21 14.02 -2.48 -7.66
C PRO A 21 12.86 -3.24 -8.32
N ILE A 22 11.91 -2.53 -8.94
CA ILE A 22 10.80 -3.16 -9.67
C ILE A 22 11.33 -3.87 -10.92
N LEU A 23 12.25 -3.26 -11.66
CA LEU A 23 12.88 -3.88 -12.84
C LEU A 23 13.64 -5.16 -12.50
N VAL A 24 14.19 -5.27 -11.29
CA VAL A 24 14.84 -6.49 -10.79
C VAL A 24 13.81 -7.54 -10.36
N ILE A 25 12.71 -7.13 -9.72
CA ILE A 25 11.66 -8.04 -9.24
C ILE A 25 10.89 -8.70 -10.39
N VAL A 26 10.62 -7.97 -11.48
CA VAL A 26 9.85 -8.49 -12.62
C VAL A 26 10.44 -9.80 -13.19
N PRO A 27 11.73 -9.89 -13.59
CA PRO A 27 12.29 -11.15 -14.07
C PRO A 27 12.33 -12.23 -12.98
N LEU A 28 12.64 -11.86 -11.73
CA LEU A 28 12.66 -12.81 -10.60
C LEU A 28 11.29 -13.43 -10.32
N SER A 29 10.20 -12.72 -10.62
CA SER A 29 8.84 -13.26 -10.46
C SER A 29 8.53 -14.45 -11.39
N PHE A 30 9.35 -14.64 -12.44
CA PHE A 30 9.30 -15.81 -13.30
C PHE A 30 10.24 -16.93 -12.84
N ASN A 31 10.96 -16.80 -11.73
CA ASN A 31 11.84 -17.87 -11.26
C ASN A 31 11.03 -19.14 -10.96
N ALA A 32 11.43 -20.27 -11.53
CA ALA A 32 10.81 -21.57 -11.28
C ALA A 32 11.03 -22.05 -9.82
N GLU A 33 12.09 -21.59 -9.17
CA GLU A 33 12.47 -21.94 -7.81
C GLU A 33 11.94 -20.93 -6.78
N PRO A 34 11.73 -21.34 -5.51
CA PRO A 34 11.28 -20.46 -4.43
C PRO A 34 12.41 -19.60 -3.84
N TYR A 35 13.29 -19.08 -4.69
CA TYR A 35 14.40 -18.23 -4.28
C TYR A 35 14.29 -16.83 -4.88
N PHE A 36 14.49 -15.82 -4.02
CA PHE A 36 14.48 -14.42 -4.42
C PHE A 36 15.86 -13.94 -4.89
N THR A 37 16.49 -14.73 -5.77
CA THR A 37 17.81 -14.48 -6.34
C THR A 37 17.86 -14.96 -7.78
N PHE A 38 18.76 -14.39 -8.59
CA PHE A 38 19.01 -14.90 -9.94
C PHE A 38 19.78 -16.22 -9.84
N THR A 39 19.12 -17.32 -10.16
CA THR A 39 19.72 -18.67 -10.15
C THR A 39 20.64 -18.84 -11.36
N GLU A 40 21.53 -19.84 -11.32
CA GLU A 40 22.43 -20.12 -12.46
C GLU A 40 21.65 -20.38 -13.76
N GLY A 41 20.52 -21.09 -13.69
CA GLY A 41 19.67 -21.36 -14.84
C GLY A 41 19.09 -20.08 -15.46
N MET A 42 18.63 -19.12 -14.64
CA MET A 42 18.15 -17.84 -15.14
C MET A 42 19.27 -17.02 -15.79
N LEU A 43 20.47 -17.00 -15.19
CA LEU A 43 21.62 -16.28 -15.76
C LEU A 43 22.11 -16.88 -17.08
N ARG A 44 21.92 -18.19 -17.27
CA ARG A 44 22.21 -18.91 -18.52
C ARG A 44 21.05 -18.87 -19.53
N PHE A 45 19.95 -18.20 -19.20
CA PHE A 45 18.72 -18.16 -20.00
C PHE A 45 18.16 -19.56 -20.33
N ASP A 46 18.30 -20.50 -19.39
CA ASP A 46 17.71 -21.83 -19.51
C ASP A 46 16.17 -21.72 -19.44
N PRO A 47 15.41 -22.18 -20.45
CA PRO A 47 13.95 -22.15 -20.43
C PRO A 47 13.34 -22.84 -19.19
N GLU A 48 13.98 -23.86 -18.63
CA GLU A 48 13.46 -24.59 -17.46
C GLU A 48 13.52 -23.75 -16.16
N ALA A 49 14.39 -22.75 -16.12
CA ALA A 49 14.51 -21.85 -14.98
C ALA A 49 13.40 -20.78 -14.90
N TYR A 50 12.57 -20.65 -15.94
CA TYR A 50 11.47 -19.70 -16.01
C TYR A 50 10.10 -20.39 -15.94
N SER A 51 9.19 -19.86 -15.14
CA SER A 51 7.86 -20.43 -14.94
C SER A 51 6.82 -19.39 -14.51
N LEU A 52 5.57 -19.61 -14.92
CA LEU A 52 4.39 -18.84 -14.47
C LEU A 52 3.77 -19.43 -13.18
N ARG A 53 4.48 -20.26 -12.43
CA ARG A 53 3.95 -20.96 -11.26
C ARG A 53 3.36 -20.01 -10.21
N TRP A 54 4.04 -18.90 -9.93
CA TRP A 54 3.65 -17.93 -8.90
C TRP A 54 2.41 -17.14 -9.30
N TYR A 55 2.26 -16.89 -10.61
CA TYR A 55 1.06 -16.27 -11.16
C TYR A 55 -0.15 -17.22 -11.08
N ARG A 56 0.06 -18.50 -11.39
CA ARG A 56 -1.00 -19.53 -11.24
C ARG A 56 -1.41 -19.74 -9.79
N SER A 57 -0.45 -19.77 -8.86
CA SER A 57 -0.75 -19.96 -7.43
C SER A 57 -1.65 -18.88 -6.84
N ILE A 58 -1.65 -17.65 -7.40
CA ILE A 58 -2.57 -16.59 -6.95
C ILE A 58 -4.04 -17.02 -7.09
N PHE A 59 -4.36 -17.84 -8.09
CA PHE A 59 -5.73 -18.27 -8.38
C PHE A 59 -6.02 -19.71 -7.91
N GLU A 60 -5.00 -20.57 -7.92
CA GLU A 60 -5.13 -21.98 -7.54
C GLU A 60 -5.03 -22.21 -6.02
N ASP A 61 -4.30 -21.35 -5.30
CA ASP A 61 -4.19 -21.43 -3.85
C ASP A 61 -5.25 -20.56 -3.18
N GLY A 62 -6.19 -21.21 -2.48
CA GLY A 62 -7.26 -20.53 -1.77
C GLY A 62 -6.79 -19.55 -0.69
N VAL A 63 -5.55 -19.64 -0.20
CA VAL A 63 -4.98 -18.63 0.71
C VAL A 63 -4.74 -17.31 -0.03
N TRP A 64 -4.08 -17.35 -1.19
CA TRP A 64 -3.79 -16.16 -1.98
C TRP A 64 -5.06 -15.53 -2.55
N THR A 65 -5.99 -16.34 -3.07
CA THR A 65 -7.27 -15.84 -3.58
C THR A 65 -8.09 -15.14 -2.50
N ARG A 66 -8.15 -15.70 -1.28
CA ARG A 66 -8.84 -15.08 -0.15
C ARG A 66 -8.14 -13.81 0.34
N ALA A 67 -6.80 -13.82 0.40
CA ALA A 67 -6.04 -12.62 0.77
C ALA A 67 -6.29 -11.47 -0.22
N LEU A 68 -6.25 -11.76 -1.52
CA LEU A 68 -6.57 -10.78 -2.57
C LEU A 68 -7.99 -10.23 -2.42
N ALA A 69 -8.97 -11.10 -2.26
CA ALA A 69 -10.37 -10.68 -2.06
C ALA A 69 -10.55 -9.82 -0.80
N ASN A 70 -9.94 -10.22 0.32
CA ASN A 70 -9.97 -9.46 1.56
C ASN A 70 -9.37 -8.06 1.39
N SER A 71 -8.18 -7.96 0.76
CA SER A 71 -7.52 -6.68 0.51
C SER A 71 -8.35 -5.77 -0.38
N LEU A 72 -9.01 -6.31 -1.42
CA LEU A 72 -9.88 -5.53 -2.30
C LEU A 72 -11.11 -5.01 -1.56
N VAL A 73 -11.81 -5.89 -0.82
CA VAL A 73 -13.00 -5.50 -0.06
C VAL A 73 -12.66 -4.44 0.99
N ILE A 74 -11.60 -4.67 1.77
CA ILE A 74 -11.17 -3.73 2.81
C ILE A 74 -10.70 -2.42 2.17
N GLY A 75 -9.79 -2.47 1.20
CA GLY A 75 -9.19 -1.29 0.58
C GLY A 75 -10.20 -0.40 -0.12
N VAL A 76 -11.13 -0.97 -0.89
CA VAL A 76 -12.19 -0.20 -1.57
C VAL A 76 -13.16 0.41 -0.56
N SER A 77 -13.61 -0.36 0.43
CA SER A 77 -14.55 0.13 1.44
C SER A 77 -13.93 1.24 2.29
N ALA A 78 -12.70 1.06 2.75
CA ALA A 78 -11.96 2.06 3.51
C ALA A 78 -11.72 3.32 2.68
N THR A 79 -11.34 3.18 1.40
CA THR A 79 -11.15 4.33 0.49
C THR A 79 -12.44 5.13 0.35
N LEU A 80 -13.57 4.47 0.07
CA LEU A 80 -14.85 5.15 -0.09
C LEU A 80 -15.28 5.89 1.18
N LEU A 81 -15.16 5.25 2.34
CA LEU A 81 -15.51 5.86 3.63
C LEU A 81 -14.58 7.03 3.97
N ALA A 82 -13.25 6.81 3.91
CA ALA A 82 -12.25 7.81 4.27
C ALA A 82 -12.30 9.02 3.34
N THR A 83 -12.42 8.81 2.02
CA THR A 83 -12.51 9.93 1.07
C THR A 83 -13.82 10.69 1.22
N SER A 84 -14.95 10.02 1.43
CA SER A 84 -16.24 10.69 1.65
C SER A 84 -16.22 11.53 2.92
N LEU A 85 -15.85 10.94 4.06
CA LEU A 85 -15.78 11.64 5.34
C LEU A 85 -14.70 12.74 5.34
N GLY A 86 -13.53 12.45 4.78
CA GLY A 86 -12.43 13.41 4.65
C GLY A 86 -12.79 14.60 3.77
N THR A 87 -13.49 14.37 2.65
CA THR A 87 -13.98 15.44 1.78
C THR A 87 -15.02 16.30 2.48
N LEU A 88 -15.98 15.69 3.18
CA LEU A 88 -16.98 16.43 3.97
C LEU A 88 -16.32 17.27 5.07
N ALA A 89 -15.34 16.70 5.79
CA ALA A 89 -14.57 17.41 6.81
C ALA A 89 -13.77 18.58 6.20
N ALA A 90 -13.13 18.37 5.05
CA ALA A 90 -12.37 19.40 4.35
C ALA A 90 -13.27 20.55 3.88
N LEU A 91 -14.44 20.25 3.30
CA LEU A 91 -15.41 21.26 2.90
C LEU A 91 -15.94 22.07 4.09
N GLY A 92 -16.23 21.40 5.22
CA GLY A 92 -16.62 22.08 6.45
C GLY A 92 -15.53 23.02 6.99
N LEU A 93 -14.29 22.52 7.09
CA LEU A 93 -13.14 23.27 7.61
C LEU A 93 -12.64 24.39 6.69
N ALA A 94 -12.96 24.31 5.40
CA ALA A 94 -12.67 25.38 4.44
C ALA A 94 -13.55 26.62 4.69
N ASN A 95 -14.70 26.46 5.35
CA ASN A 95 -15.58 27.57 5.66
C ASN A 95 -15.03 28.42 6.83
N SER A 96 -14.87 29.73 6.60
CA SER A 96 -14.40 30.68 7.62
C SER A 96 -15.36 30.84 8.79
N ALA A 97 -16.65 30.54 8.61
CA ALA A 97 -17.67 30.62 9.65
C ALA A 97 -17.76 29.35 10.52
N MET A 98 -16.92 28.34 10.30
CA MET A 98 -16.99 27.08 11.06
C MET A 98 -16.67 27.31 12.56
N PRO A 99 -17.59 26.97 13.47
CA PRO A 99 -17.33 27.07 14.90
C PRO A 99 -16.24 26.09 15.33
N ALA A 100 -15.41 26.48 16.30
CA ALA A 100 -14.34 25.66 16.88
C ALA A 100 -13.33 25.07 15.86
N ARG A 101 -13.18 25.70 14.68
CA ARG A 101 -12.30 25.25 13.58
C ARG A 101 -10.91 24.79 14.03
N ARG A 102 -10.25 25.57 14.91
CA ARG A 102 -8.89 25.24 15.42
C ARG A 102 -8.88 23.95 16.24
N THR A 103 -9.87 23.75 17.10
CA THR A 103 -9.99 22.55 17.93
C THR A 103 -10.26 21.32 17.08
N VAL A 104 -11.19 21.42 16.12
CA VAL A 104 -11.52 20.30 15.21
C VAL A 104 -10.30 19.94 14.35
N MET A 105 -9.61 20.94 13.79
CA MET A 105 -8.39 20.71 13.01
C MET A 105 -7.28 20.05 13.86
N GLY A 106 -7.09 20.49 15.10
CA GLY A 106 -6.14 19.88 16.02
C GLY A 106 -6.48 18.41 16.32
N LEU A 107 -7.76 18.10 16.55
CA LEU A 107 -8.23 16.73 16.77
C LEU A 107 -7.96 15.84 15.55
N LEU A 108 -8.29 16.31 14.33
CA LEU A 108 -8.09 15.54 13.10
C LEU A 108 -6.61 15.29 12.77
N ILE A 109 -5.72 16.22 13.11
CA ILE A 109 -4.27 16.08 12.85
C ILE A 109 -3.58 15.29 13.96
N SER A 110 -4.14 15.24 15.18
CA SER A 110 -3.53 14.54 16.32
C SER A 110 -3.06 13.10 16.06
N PRO A 111 -3.77 12.25 15.28
CA PRO A 111 -3.29 10.90 14.99
C PRO A 111 -2.05 10.89 14.11
N MET A 112 -1.86 11.91 13.25
CA MET A 112 -0.70 12.00 12.36
C MET A 112 0.60 12.28 13.12
N ILE A 113 0.51 12.90 14.30
CA ILE A 113 1.65 13.20 15.18
C ILE A 113 2.01 11.96 16.02
N THR A 114 1.01 11.10 16.29
CA THR A 114 1.18 9.94 17.16
C THR A 114 1.96 8.85 16.43
N PRO A 115 2.96 8.21 17.06
CA PRO A 115 3.66 7.07 16.46
C PRO A 115 2.68 5.96 16.07
N VAL A 116 2.75 5.51 14.81
CA VAL A 116 1.80 4.55 14.22
C VAL A 116 1.64 3.29 15.07
N ILE A 117 2.73 2.77 15.65
CA ILE A 117 2.71 1.57 16.49
C ILE A 117 1.85 1.77 17.74
N ILE A 118 1.94 2.94 18.38
CA ILE A 118 1.18 3.24 19.61
C ILE A 118 -0.31 3.35 19.28
N ALA A 119 -0.65 4.05 18.18
CA ALA A 119 -2.02 4.15 17.70
C ALA A 119 -2.59 2.76 17.38
N ALA A 120 -1.83 1.92 16.67
CA ALA A 120 -2.23 0.56 16.31
C ALA A 120 -2.52 -0.33 17.53
N VAL A 121 -1.65 -0.28 18.56
CA VAL A 121 -1.87 -1.05 19.80
C VAL A 121 -3.10 -0.55 20.55
N GLY A 122 -3.29 0.78 20.63
CA GLY A 122 -4.48 1.37 21.25
C GLY A 122 -5.77 0.96 20.53
N MET A 123 -5.78 1.04 19.20
CA MET A 123 -6.90 0.60 18.36
C MET A 123 -7.17 -0.90 18.52
N PHE A 124 -6.13 -1.74 18.60
CA PHE A 124 -6.29 -3.17 18.79
C PHE A 124 -7.04 -3.50 20.09
N PHE A 125 -6.64 -2.91 21.22
CA PHE A 125 -7.33 -3.14 22.49
C PHE A 125 -8.76 -2.58 22.48
N PHE A 126 -8.97 -1.41 21.89
CA PHE A 126 -10.30 -0.80 21.76
C PHE A 126 -11.23 -1.63 20.85
N TYR A 127 -10.74 -2.14 19.73
CA TYR A 127 -11.56 -2.97 18.83
C TYR A 127 -11.76 -4.38 19.39
N SER A 128 -10.79 -4.91 20.13
CA SER A 128 -10.95 -6.19 20.82
C SER A 128 -12.02 -6.13 21.89
N SER A 129 -12.16 -5.02 22.64
CA SER A 129 -13.22 -4.88 23.64
C SER A 129 -14.62 -4.80 23.02
N LEU A 130 -14.71 -4.31 21.78
CA LEU A 130 -15.93 -4.26 20.98
C LEU A 130 -16.21 -5.56 20.20
N GLY A 131 -15.31 -6.55 20.26
CA GLY A 131 -15.42 -7.78 19.46
C GLY A 131 -15.18 -7.59 17.96
N LEU A 132 -14.59 -6.45 17.56
CA LEU A 132 -14.27 -6.11 16.16
C LEU A 132 -12.85 -6.49 15.75
N ALA A 133 -12.00 -6.92 16.69
CA ALA A 133 -10.67 -7.41 16.38
C ALA A 133 -10.73 -8.59 15.39
N GLN A 134 -9.82 -8.59 14.40
CA GLN A 134 -9.74 -9.61 13.35
C GLN A 134 -10.98 -9.70 12.43
N THR A 135 -11.82 -8.66 12.35
CA THR A 135 -12.96 -8.60 11.43
C THR A 135 -12.72 -7.62 10.27
N HIS A 136 -13.38 -7.83 9.12
CA HIS A 136 -13.32 -6.87 8.01
C HIS A 136 -13.80 -5.48 8.43
N LEU A 137 -14.91 -5.40 9.17
CA LEU A 137 -15.46 -4.13 9.63
C LEU A 137 -14.51 -3.40 10.57
N GLY A 138 -13.86 -4.13 11.47
CA GLY A 138 -12.79 -3.57 12.31
C GLY A 138 -11.68 -2.96 11.44
N ILE A 139 -11.12 -3.71 10.50
CA ILE A 139 -10.00 -3.19 9.67
C ILE A 139 -10.45 -2.02 8.77
N ILE A 140 -11.70 -2.01 8.29
CA ILE A 140 -12.24 -0.92 7.46
C ILE A 140 -12.38 0.39 8.24
N LEU A 141 -12.68 0.33 9.53
CA LEU A 141 -12.89 1.50 10.40
C LEU A 141 -11.62 1.98 11.11
N ALA A 142 -10.59 1.13 11.21
CA ALA A 142 -9.32 1.41 11.88
C ALA A 142 -8.56 2.55 11.20
#